data_AF-A0A416HDU2-F1
#
_entry.id   AF-A0A416HDU2-F1
#
_cell.length_a   1.000
_cell.length_b   1.000
_cell.length_c   1.000
_cell.angle_alpha   90.00
_cell.angle_beta   90.00
_cell.angle_gamma   90.00
#
_symmetry.space_group_name_H-M   'P 1'
#
loop_
_entity.id
_entity.type
_entity.pdbx_description
1 polymer ?
#
loop_
_entity_poly.entity_id
_entity_poly.type
_entity_poly.pdbx_seq_one_letter_code
_entity_poly.pdbx_strand_id
1 'polypeptide(L)'
;MIHRLKEIRKGLGFNQTDFAKHLGITQTAYSMIENGNRPLADKYVKIICSVFNVNEKWFLNGEGDMFLASPYEKEFAEIFGRLAPETQQFLMLMARELLITQQKLLDAKGKEE
;
A
#
# COMPACT_ATOMS: atom_id res chain seq x y z
N MET A 1 4.47 -12.23 -12.44
CA MET A 1 4.64 -10.83 -12.00
C MET A 1 3.37 -9.99 -12.16
N ILE A 2 2.74 -9.95 -13.35
CA ILE A 2 1.50 -9.15 -13.58
C ILE A 2 0.37 -9.52 -12.60
N HIS A 3 0.12 -10.82 -12.37
CA HIS A 3 -0.88 -11.27 -11.40
C HIS A 3 -0.59 -10.74 -9.98
N ARG A 4 0.67 -10.73 -9.55
CA ARG A 4 1.10 -10.20 -8.25
C ARG A 4 0.97 -8.68 -8.14
N LEU A 5 1.20 -7.94 -9.22
CA LEU A 5 0.93 -6.50 -9.27
C LEU A 5 -0.55 -6.21 -8.99
N LYS A 6 -1.44 -6.99 -9.62
CA LYS A 6 -2.89 -6.88 -9.41
C LYS A 6 -3.31 -7.27 -7.99
N GLU A 7 -2.67 -8.31 -7.42
CA GLU A 7 -2.88 -8.73 -6.04
C GLU A 7 -2.47 -7.66 -5.04
N ILE A 8 -1.29 -7.04 -5.20
CA ILE A 8 -0.83 -5.92 -4.35
C ILE A 8 -1.89 -4.81 -4.36
N ARG A 9 -2.29 -4.35 -5.55
CA ARG A 9 -3.27 -3.26 -5.69
C ARG A 9 -4.59 -3.60 -4.97
N LYS A 10 -5.09 -4.82 -5.16
CA LYS A 10 -6.32 -5.28 -4.51
C LYS A 10 -6.18 -5.45 -3.00
N GLY A 11 -5.05 -5.98 -2.53
CA GLY A 11 -4.74 -6.15 -1.11
C GLY A 11 -4.67 -4.83 -0.37
N LEU A 12 -4.25 -3.76 -1.05
CA LEU A 12 -4.26 -2.39 -0.54
C LEU A 12 -5.61 -1.69 -0.68
N GLY A 13 -6.62 -2.32 -1.29
CA GLY A 13 -7.95 -1.75 -1.51
C GLY A 13 -8.01 -0.64 -2.56
N PHE A 14 -6.96 -0.43 -3.37
CA PHE A 14 -6.92 0.63 -4.37
C PHE A 14 -7.60 0.23 -5.68
N ASN A 15 -8.29 1.19 -6.31
CA ASN A 15 -8.65 1.07 -7.73
C ASN A 15 -7.43 1.38 -8.63
N GLN A 16 -7.55 1.14 -9.93
CA GLN A 16 -6.43 1.35 -10.87
C GLN A 16 -6.00 2.81 -10.97
N THR A 17 -6.94 3.75 -10.86
CA THR A 17 -6.66 5.19 -10.92
C THR A 17 -5.82 5.62 -9.73
N ASP A 18 -6.22 5.24 -8.52
CA ASP A 18 -5.53 5.63 -7.29
C ASP A 18 -4.15 4.99 -7.22
N PHE A 19 -4.02 3.71 -7.60
CA PHE A 19 -2.73 3.06 -7.63
C PHE A 19 -1.78 3.67 -8.68
N ALA A 20 -2.31 4.05 -9.85
CA ALA A 20 -1.53 4.73 -10.89
C ALA A 20 -1.00 6.11 -10.42
N LYS A 21 -1.81 6.88 -9.68
CA LYS A 21 -1.39 8.14 -9.07
C LYS A 21 -0.20 7.95 -8.13
N HIS A 22 -0.23 6.94 -7.26
CA HIS A 22 0.90 6.64 -6.36
C HIS A 22 2.19 6.28 -7.10
N LEU A 23 2.08 5.75 -8.32
CA LEU A 23 3.22 5.42 -9.16
C LEU A 23 3.67 6.57 -10.07
N GLY A 24 2.97 7.72 -10.05
CA GLY A 24 3.26 8.86 -10.94
C GLY A 24 3.05 8.53 -12.41
N ILE A 25 2.07 7.67 -12.73
CA ILE A 25 1.72 7.32 -14.12
C ILE A 25 0.23 7.47 -14.38
N THR A 26 -0.14 7.55 -15.67
CA THR A 26 -1.55 7.61 -16.05
C THR A 26 -2.24 6.27 -15.77
N GLN A 27 -3.54 6.32 -15.47
CA GLN A 27 -4.35 5.11 -15.29
C GLN A 27 -4.30 4.20 -16.53
N THR A 28 -4.28 4.78 -17.73
CA THR A 28 -4.16 4.02 -18.99
C THR A 28 -2.84 3.28 -19.07
N ALA A 29 -1.71 3.94 -18.73
CA ALA A 29 -0.40 3.29 -18.71
C ALA A 29 -0.35 2.15 -17.69
N TYR A 30 -0.93 2.37 -16.50
CA TYR A 30 -1.04 1.31 -15.49
C TYR A 30 -1.90 0.13 -15.98
N SER A 31 -3.05 0.40 -16.60
CA SER A 31 -3.94 -0.64 -17.13
C SER A 31 -3.26 -1.48 -18.20
N MET A 32 -2.48 -0.87 -19.11
CA MET A 32 -1.67 -1.61 -20.08
C MET A 32 -0.65 -2.55 -19.40
N ILE A 33 -0.07 -2.13 -18.27
CA ILE A 33 0.87 -2.96 -17.51
C ILE A 33 0.13 -4.11 -16.79
N GLU A 34 -0.96 -3.81 -16.08
CA GLU A 34 -1.75 -4.82 -15.35
C GLU A 34 -2.42 -5.85 -16.27
N ASN A 35 -2.66 -5.50 -17.53
CA ASN A 35 -3.20 -6.42 -18.54
C ASN A 35 -2.10 -7.16 -19.34
N GLY A 36 -0.82 -6.86 -19.09
CA GLY A 36 0.31 -7.50 -19.78
C GLY A 36 0.62 -6.97 -21.18
N ASN A 37 -0.07 -5.91 -21.61
CA ASN A 37 0.20 -5.23 -22.88
C ASN A 37 1.51 -4.42 -22.85
N ARG A 38 2.01 -4.09 -21.66
CA ARG A 38 3.28 -3.39 -21.44
C ARG A 38 4.04 -4.01 -20.26
N PRO A 39 5.37 -4.19 -20.35
CA PRO A 39 6.15 -4.64 -19.20
C PRO A 39 6.20 -3.58 -18.10
N LEU A 40 6.20 -4.03 -16.84
CA LEU A 40 6.49 -3.18 -15.68
C LEU A 40 8.00 -2.91 -15.63
N ALA A 41 8.40 -1.64 -15.63
CA ALA A 41 9.82 -1.29 -15.49
C ALA A 41 10.31 -1.48 -14.05
N ASP A 42 11.56 -1.91 -13.88
CA ASP A 42 12.19 -2.20 -12.57
C ASP A 42 12.11 -1.04 -11.58
N LYS A 43 12.17 0.21 -12.08
CA LYS A 43 12.00 1.40 -11.23
C LYS A 43 10.68 1.39 -10.46
N TYR A 44 9.59 0.91 -11.08
CA TYR A 44 8.28 0.84 -10.43
C TYR A 44 8.21 -0.32 -9.45
N VAL A 45 8.95 -1.42 -9.68
CA VAL A 45 9.07 -2.50 -8.69
C VAL A 45 9.65 -1.94 -7.38
N LYS A 46 10.75 -1.19 -7.46
CA LYS A 46 11.37 -0.57 -6.28
C LYS A 46 10.45 0.44 -5.60
N ILE A 47 9.75 1.28 -6.36
CA ILE A 47 8.77 2.22 -5.81
C ILE A 47 7.65 1.47 -5.09
N ILE A 48 7.06 0.45 -5.70
CA ILE A 48 5.98 -0.34 -5.09
C ILE A 48 6.44 -0.98 -3.77
N CYS A 49 7.62 -1.60 -3.77
CA CYS A 49 8.21 -2.21 -2.57
C CYS A 49 8.43 -1.17 -1.46
N SER A 50 8.99 0.00 -1.80
CA SER A 50 9.27 1.04 -0.82
C SER A 50 8.03 1.74 -0.28
N VAL A 51 7.03 2.02 -1.13
CA VAL A 51 5.86 2.83 -0.76
C VAL A 51 4.82 2.00 -0.03
N PHE A 52 4.61 0.75 -0.44
CA PHE A 52 3.55 -0.10 0.08
C PHE A 52 4.05 -1.21 0.99
N ASN A 53 5.32 -1.15 1.40
CA ASN A 53 5.97 -2.16 2.23
C ASN A 53 5.82 -3.59 1.67
N VAL A 54 5.86 -3.72 0.34
CA VAL A 54 5.74 -5.00 -0.36
C VAL A 54 7.08 -5.72 -0.34
N ASN A 55 7.06 -7.01 -0.03
CA ASN A 55 8.23 -7.87 -0.08
C ASN A 55 8.69 -8.09 -1.53
N GLU A 56 9.90 -7.64 -1.85
CA GLU A 56 10.46 -7.74 -3.21
C GLU A 56 10.60 -9.19 -3.68
N LYS A 57 10.98 -10.13 -2.80
CA LYS A 57 11.09 -11.57 -3.14
C LYS A 57 9.72 -12.17 -3.45
N TRP A 58 8.70 -11.72 -2.74
CA TRP A 58 7.34 -12.13 -3.06
C TRP A 58 6.92 -11.55 -4.41
N PHE A 59 7.21 -10.27 -4.67
CA PHE A 59 6.76 -9.64 -5.90
C PHE A 59 7.47 -10.20 -7.16
N LEU A 60 8.77 -10.46 -7.07
CA LEU A 60 9.58 -10.98 -8.18
C LEU A 60 9.41 -12.49 -8.38
N ASN A 61 9.39 -13.27 -7.30
CA ASN A 61 9.47 -14.73 -7.36
C ASN A 61 8.23 -15.43 -6.76
N GLY A 62 7.48 -14.77 -5.88
CA GLY A 62 6.35 -15.36 -5.16
C GLY A 62 6.76 -16.01 -3.84
N GLU A 63 7.95 -15.68 -3.34
CA GLU A 63 8.50 -16.26 -2.12
C GLU A 63 8.21 -15.39 -0.88
N GLY A 64 7.72 -16.03 0.19
CA GLY A 64 7.40 -15.39 1.45
C GLY A 64 6.03 -14.71 1.45
N ASP A 65 5.82 -13.76 2.35
CA ASP A 65 4.57 -13.00 2.44
C ASP A 65 4.57 -11.80 1.50
N MET A 66 3.37 -11.39 1.07
CA MET A 66 3.16 -10.25 0.16
C MET A 66 3.67 -8.93 0.73
N PHE A 67 3.36 -8.67 2.00
CA PHE A 67 3.78 -7.48 2.72
C PHE A 67 4.83 -7.84 3.75
N LEU A 68 5.79 -6.95 3.96
CA LEU A 68 6.71 -7.04 5.08
C LEU A 68 5.92 -6.72 6.36
N ALA A 69 6.12 -7.51 7.41
CA ALA A 69 5.57 -7.19 8.72
C ALA A 69 6.12 -5.83 9.19
N SER A 70 5.28 -5.00 9.78
CA SER A 70 5.73 -3.73 10.34
C SER A 70 6.64 -4.01 11.55
N PRO A 71 7.79 -3.33 11.70
CA PRO A 71 8.62 -3.48 12.89
C PRO A 71 7.87 -3.10 14.17
N TYR A 72 6.82 -2.28 14.04
CA TYR A 72 5.98 -1.81 15.14
C TYR A 72 4.76 -2.71 15.40
N GLU A 73 4.48 -3.72 14.57
CA GLU A 73 3.26 -4.52 14.67
C GLU A 73 3.17 -5.26 16.02
N LYS A 74 4.29 -5.87 16.43
CA LYS A 74 4.37 -6.57 17.71
C LYS A 74 4.23 -5.64 18.89
N GLU A 75 4.98 -4.53 18.90
CA GLU A 75 4.91 -3.51 19.95
C GLU A 75 3.50 -2.91 20.06
N PHE A 76 2.87 -2.62 18.93
CA PHE A 76 1.50 -2.12 18.89
C PHE A 76 0.50 -3.11 19.48
N ALA A 77 0.59 -4.39 19.12
CA ALA A 77 -0.28 -5.43 19.68
C ALA A 77 -0.11 -5.58 21.19
N GLU A 78 1.12 -5.50 21.70
CA GLU A 78 1.42 -5.52 23.13
C GLU A 78 0.85 -4.30 23.87
N ILE A 79 0.99 -3.09 23.31
CA ILE A 79 0.40 -1.87 23.88
C ILE A 79 -1.12 -1.96 23.87
N PHE A 80 -1.72 -2.31 22.72
CA PHE A 80 -3.16 -2.41 22.55
C PHE A 80 -3.79 -3.40 23.53
N GLY A 81 -3.18 -4.57 23.71
CA GLY A 81 -3.67 -5.61 24.63
C GLY A 81 -3.64 -5.20 26.12
N ARG A 82 -2.85 -4.19 26.48
CA ARG A 82 -2.74 -3.68 27.86
C ARG A 82 -3.70 -2.52 28.17
N LEU A 83 -4.32 -1.94 27.15
CA LEU A 83 -5.27 -0.84 27.31
C LEU A 83 -6.64 -1.33 27.81
N ALA A 84 -7.31 -0.52 28.63
CA ALA A 84 -8.71 -0.74 28.97
C ALA A 84 -9.61 -0.56 27.73
N PRO A 85 -10.78 -1.23 27.65
CA PRO A 85 -11.64 -1.18 26.46
C PRO A 85 -11.98 0.24 25.96
N GLU A 86 -12.22 1.18 26.87
CA GLU A 86 -12.53 2.58 26.54
C GLU A 86 -11.36 3.26 25.84
N THR A 87 -10.13 2.98 26.28
CA THR A 87 -8.90 3.52 25.69
C THR A 87 -8.49 2.81 24.41
N GLN A 88 -8.81 1.52 24.26
CA GLN A 88 -8.69 0.82 22.97
C GLN A 88 -9.62 1.47 21.93
N GLN A 89 -10.87 1.75 22.29
CA GLN A 89 -11.80 2.44 21.40
C GLN A 89 -11.28 3.82 21.02
N PHE A 90 -10.72 4.57 21.97
CA PHE A 90 -10.11 5.87 21.68
C PHE A 90 -8.90 5.75 20.73
N LEU A 91 -8.00 4.78 20.95
CA LEU A 91 -6.89 4.52 20.03
C LEU A 91 -7.39 4.19 18.63
N MET A 92 -8.45 3.38 18.51
CA MET A 92 -9.05 3.06 17.22
C MET A 92 -9.64 4.29 16.52
N LEU A 93 -10.23 5.23 17.26
CA LEU A 93 -10.68 6.51 16.70
C LEU A 93 -9.51 7.34 16.18
N MET A 94 -8.44 7.48 16.96
CA MET A 94 -7.23 8.18 16.53
C MET A 94 -6.61 7.55 15.28
N ALA A 95 -6.53 6.22 15.23
CA ALA A 95 -6.01 5.50 14.06
C ALA A 95 -6.86 5.75 12.81
N ARG A 96 -8.19 5.82 12.94
CA ARG A 96 -9.10 6.16 11.83
C ARG A 96 -8.90 7.60 11.35
N GLU A 97 -8.78 8.56 12.27
CA GLU A 97 -8.53 9.96 11.92
C GLU A 97 -7.18 10.16 11.24
N LEU A 98 -6.15 9.44 11.68
CA LEU A 98 -4.84 9.42 11.02
C LEU A 98 -4.96 8.89 9.58
N LEU A 99 -5.73 7.82 9.36
CA LEU A 99 -5.95 7.26 8.02
C LEU A 99 -6.67 8.26 7.10
N ILE A 100 -7.69 8.96 7.61
CA ILE A 100 -8.39 10.01 6.86
C ILE A 100 -7.41 11.15 6.51
N THR A 101 -6.56 11.54 7.45
CA THR A 101 -5.57 12.59 7.25
C THR A 101 -4.54 12.19 6.19
N GLN A 102 -4.07 10.94 6.23
CA GLN A 102 -3.17 10.39 5.22
C GLN A 102 -3.78 10.48 3.81
N GLN A 103 -5.04 10.06 3.65
CA GLN A 103 -5.72 10.11 2.35
C GLN A 103 -5.81 11.54 1.81
N LYS A 104 -6.18 12.51 2.66
CA LYS A 104 -6.25 13.93 2.28
C LYS A 104 -4.89 14.47 1.83
N LEU A 105 -3.81 14.10 2.52
CA LEU A 105 -2.46 14.53 2.17
C LEU A 105 -1.99 13.93 0.83
N LEU A 106 -2.30 12.65 0.58
CA LEU A 106 -2.02 12.00 -0.69
C LEU A 106 -2.79 12.64 -1.85
N ASP A 107 -4.07 12.96 -1.64
CA ASP A 107 -4.91 13.63 -2.63
C ASP A 107 -4.45 15.07 -2.93
N ALA A 108 -3.90 15.78 -1.93
CA ALA A 108 -3.36 17.12 -2.10
C ALA A 108 -2.08 17.13 -2.95
N LYS A 109 -1.14 16.21 -2.67
CA LYS A 109 0.11 16.08 -3.44
C LYS A 109 -0.11 15.73 -4.91
N GLY A 110 -1.15 14.96 -5.23
CA GLY A 110 -1.49 14.60 -6.61
C GLY A 110 -2.16 15.72 -7.44
N LYS A 111 -2.38 16.91 -6.89
CA LYS A 111 -2.97 18.07 -7.59
C LYS A 111 -1.96 19.17 -7.93
N GLU A 112 -0.74 19.09 -7.40
CA GLU A 112 0.33 20.07 -7.62
C GLU A 112 1.29 19.69 -8.76
N GLU A 113 1.08 18.53 -9.41
CA GLU A 113 1.80 18.03 -10.60
C GLU A 113 0.86 17.99 -11.83
#